data_AF-A0A328TLX1-F1
#
_entry.id   AF-A0A328TLX1-F1
#
_cell.length_a   1.000
_cell.length_b   1.000
_cell.length_c   1.000
_cell.angle_alpha   90.00
_cell.angle_beta   90.00
_cell.angle_gamma   90.00
#
_symmetry.space_group_name_H-M   'P 1'
#
loop_
_entity.id
_entity.type
_entity.pdbx_description
1 polymer ?
#
loop_
_entity_poly.entity_id
_entity_poly.type
_entity_poly.pdbx_seq_one_letter_code
_entity_poly.pdbx_strand_id
1 'polypeptide(L)' 'MTREEAIAKLKALHTSYDPESDHADADKVICELLISLGYEDVVIEYDHVDKWYA' A
#
# COMPACT_ATOMS: atom_id res chain seq x y z
N MET A 1 -4.53 10.23 4.19
CA MET A 1 -3.79 10.48 2.95
C MET A 1 -4.80 10.85 1.87
N THR A 2 -4.49 11.74 0.94
CA THR A 2 -5.37 11.99 -0.22
C THR A 2 -5.08 11.02 -1.36
N ARG A 3 -5.98 10.96 -2.34
CA ARG A 3 -5.75 10.18 -3.57
C ARG A 3 -4.47 10.63 -4.29
N GLU A 4 -4.25 11.94 -4.34
CA GLU A 4 -3.10 12.55 -5.03
C GLU A 4 -1.78 12.19 -4.34
N GLU A 5 -1.76 12.22 -3.00
CA GLU A 5 -0.61 11.78 -2.20
C GLU A 5 -0.31 10.29 -2.41
N ALA A 6 -1.34 9.44 -2.43
CA ALA A 6 -1.20 8.01 -2.68
C ALA A 6 -0.59 7.73 -4.06
N ILE A 7 -1.09 8.41 -5.10
CA ILE A 7 -0.56 8.29 -6.46
C ILE A 7 0.90 8.75 -6.54
N ALA A 8 1.26 9.84 -5.85
CA ALA A 8 2.63 10.33 -5.81
C ALA A 8 3.58 9.31 -5.16
N LYS A 9 3.18 8.73 -4.02
CA LYS A 9 3.96 7.67 -3.33
C LYS A 9 4.12 6.43 -4.20
N LEU A 10 3.04 5.92 -4.81
CA LEU A 10 3.10 4.73 -5.67
C LEU A 10 4.01 4.93 -6.88
N LYS A 11 3.98 6.11 -7.52
CA LYS A 11 4.88 6.42 -8.64
C LYS A 11 6.36 6.44 -8.23
N ALA A 12 6.67 6.78 -6.99
CA ALA A 12 8.06 6.76 -6.51
C ALA A 12 8.60 5.33 -6.40
N LEU A 13 7.74 4.36 -6.05
CA LEU A 13 8.12 2.94 -5.95
C LEU A 13 8.47 2.31 -7.30
N HIS A 14 7.91 2.80 -8.41
CA HIS A 14 8.24 2.30 -9.77
C HIS A 14 9.71 2.47 -10.18
N THR A 15 10.53 3.15 -9.38
CA THR A 15 11.93 3.45 -9.69
C THR A 15 12.93 2.54 -9.00
N SER A 16 12.47 1.66 -8.12
CA SER A 16 13.31 0.65 -7.48
C SER A 16 13.51 -0.57 -8.40
N TYR A 17 14.65 -1.24 -8.25
CA TYR A 17 14.94 -2.53 -8.90
C TYR A 17 14.65 -3.72 -7.97
N ASP A 18 13.99 -3.47 -6.83
CA ASP A 18 13.65 -4.45 -5.80
C ASP A 18 12.11 -4.61 -5.70
N PRO A 19 11.53 -5.52 -6.50
CA PRO A 19 10.08 -5.69 -6.58
C PRO A 19 9.47 -6.19 -5.26
N GLU A 20 10.20 -6.96 -4.45
CA GLU A 20 9.70 -7.44 -3.16
C GLU A 20 9.45 -6.27 -2.21
N SER A 21 10.45 -5.39 -2.07
CA SER A 21 10.35 -4.17 -1.24
C SER A 21 9.29 -3.20 -1.78
N ASP A 22 9.19 -3.03 -3.10
CA ASP A 22 8.21 -2.15 -3.72
C ASP A 22 6.78 -2.61 -3.49
N HIS A 23 6.52 -3.92 -3.52
CA HIS A 23 5.20 -4.47 -3.24
C HIS A 23 4.81 -4.28 -1.77
N ALA A 24 5.72 -4.55 -0.83
CA ALA A 24 5.46 -4.33 0.58
C ALA A 24 5.17 -2.85 0.90
N ASP A 25 5.89 -1.93 0.26
CA ASP A 25 5.66 -0.49 0.44
C ASP A 25 4.41 -0.01 -0.29
N ALA A 26 4.07 -0.56 -1.45
CA ALA A 26 2.82 -0.26 -2.15
C ALA A 26 1.60 -0.66 -1.31
N ASP A 27 1.65 -1.82 -0.65
CA ASP A 27 0.57 -2.27 0.23
C ASP A 27 0.35 -1.31 1.40
N LYS A 28 1.43 -0.79 2.02
CA LYS A 28 1.32 0.23 3.07
C LYS A 28 0.63 1.49 2.55
N VAL A 29 1.01 1.98 1.38
CA VAL A 29 0.40 3.16 0.76
C VAL A 29 -1.10 2.93 0.50
N ILE A 30 -1.48 1.76 0.00
CA ILE A 30 -2.88 1.43 -0.25
C ILE A 30 -3.67 1.35 1.06
N CYS A 31 -3.11 0.72 2.10
CA CYS A 31 -3.74 0.64 3.42
C CYS A 31 -3.96 2.02 4.05
N GLU A 32 -2.95 2.90 3.99
CA GLU A 32 -3.06 4.29 4.46
C GLU A 32 -4.17 5.07 3.72
N LEU A 33 -4.36 4.80 2.42
CA LEU A 33 -5.43 5.41 1.64
C LEU A 33 -6.79 4.92 2.14
N LEU A 34 -6.96 3.61 2.25
CA LEU A 34 -8.21 2.98 2.67
C LEU A 34 -8.65 3.41 4.07
N ILE A 35 -7.71 3.46 5.04
CA ILE A 35 -7.98 3.99 6.38
C ILE A 35 -8.50 5.43 6.29
N SER A 36 -7.84 6.28 5.50
CA SER A 36 -8.27 7.68 5.37
C SER A 36 -9.61 7.89 4.66
N LEU A 37 -10.10 6.87 3.94
CA LEU A 37 -11.43 6.83 3.34
C LEU A 37 -12.48 6.21 4.27
N GLY A 38 -12.09 5.72 5.45
CA GLY A 38 -12.97 5.12 6.45
C GLY A 38 -13.11 3.59 6.37
N TYR A 39 -12.25 2.90 5.60
CA TYR A 39 -12.27 1.44 5.44
C TYR A 39 -11.24 0.74 6.33
N GLU A 40 -11.10 1.20 7.57
CA GLU A 40 -10.13 0.64 8.52
C GLU A 40 -10.41 -0.84 8.84
N ASP A 41 -11.69 -1.23 8.89
CA ASP A 41 -12.13 -2.62 9.05
C ASP A 41 -11.62 -3.55 7.94
N VAL A 42 -11.66 -3.09 6.70
CA VAL A 42 -11.12 -3.83 5.55
C VAL A 42 -9.60 -3.98 5.66
N VAL A 43 -8.89 -2.95 6.12
CA VAL A 43 -7.43 -2.99 6.29
C VAL A 43 -7.02 -3.97 7.39
N ILE A 44 -7.79 -4.04 8.49
CA ILE A 44 -7.57 -5.02 9.56
C ILE A 44 -7.64 -6.45 9.01
N GLU A 45 -8.69 -6.77 8.25
CA GLU A 45 -8.83 -8.11 7.66
C GLU A 45 -7.76 -8.39 6.60
N TYR A 46 -7.38 -7.39 5.81
CA TYR A 46 -6.30 -7.51 4.84
C TYR A 46 -4.94 -7.80 5.51
N ASP A 47 -4.67 -7.23 6.68
CA ASP A 47 -3.40 -7.44 7.38
C ASP A 47 -3.24 -8.88 7.91
N HIS A 48 -4.35 -9.60 8.13
CA HIS A 48 -4.33 -11.01 8.49
C HIS A 48 -4.03 -11.96 7.32
N VAL A 49 -4.02 -11.46 6.08
CA VAL A 49 -3.71 -12.29 4.91
C VAL A 49 -2.20 -12.49 4.81
N ASP A 50 -1.77 -13.74 4.73
CA ASP A 50 -0.36 -14.08 4.47
C ASP A 50 0.08 -13.46 3.14
N LYS A 51 1.01 -12.50 3.21
CA LYS A 51 1.52 -11.78 2.05
C LYS A 51 2.73 -12.53 1.51
N TRP A 52 2.62 -13.02 0.29
CA TRP A 52 3.75 -13.55 -0.46
C TRP A 52 4.19 -12.52 -1.48
N TYR A 53 5.39 -11.98 -1.30
CA TYR A 53 6.08 -11.14 -2.28
C TYR A 53 7.12 -12.02 -2.99
N ALA A 54 7.26 -11.86 -4.30
CA ALA A 54 8.01 -12.77 -5.19
C ALA A 54 9.28 -12.12 -5.76
#